data_AF-A0A7S4KH84-F1
#
_entry.id   AF-A0A7S4KH84-F1
#
_cell.length_a   1.000
_cell.length_b   1.000
_cell.length_c   1.000
_cell.angle_alpha   90.00
_cell.angle_beta   90.00
_cell.angle_gamma   90.00
#
_symmetry.space_group_name_H-M   'P 1'
#
loop_
_entity.id
_entity.type
_entity.pdbx_description
1 polymer ?
#
loop_
_entity_poly.entity_id
_entity_poly.type
_entity_poly.pdbx_seq_one_letter_code
_entity_poly.pdbx_strand_id
1 'polypeptide(L)'
;LEKNKDLQVYFLMDYLRGTRSGHPKHWAGAKKRRFMKLRSHLSLKSGYIKYPMSSVSQILPLLTAYPSNTKAVFYHTPDLSGIAEKLIPHPLNESAGVQHMKVYAFDDDLLVSGANLEDNYFTDRLDRYVLFQNHP
;
A
#
# COMPACT_ATOMS: atom_id res chain seq x y z
N LEU A 1 4.58 0.33 -18.59
CA LEU A 1 6.03 0.49 -18.82
C LEU A 1 6.51 -0.23 -20.09
N GLU A 2 5.96 -1.39 -20.45
CA GLU A 2 6.28 -2.02 -21.76
C GLU A 2 6.06 -1.10 -22.97
N LYS A 3 5.01 -0.28 -22.93
CA LYS A 3 4.65 0.67 -24.02
C LYS A 3 5.32 2.04 -23.90
N ASN A 4 5.79 2.41 -22.72
CA ASN A 4 6.46 3.68 -22.47
C ASN A 4 7.57 3.39 -21.44
N LYS A 5 8.80 3.21 -21.94
CA LYS A 5 9.94 2.74 -21.16
C LYS A 5 10.56 3.82 -20.30
N ASP A 6 10.30 5.09 -20.63
CA ASP A 6 10.91 6.23 -19.95
C ASP A 6 10.06 6.73 -18.79
N LEU A 7 8.76 6.41 -18.81
CA LEU A 7 7.79 6.77 -17.77
C LEU A 7 8.29 6.42 -16.36
N GLN A 8 8.29 7.41 -15.48
CA GLN A 8 8.60 7.27 -14.06
C GLN A 8 7.31 7.26 -13.25
N VAL A 9 7.23 6.34 -12.29
CA VAL A 9 6.04 6.15 -11.45
C VAL A 9 6.44 6.19 -9.98
N TYR A 10 5.82 7.10 -9.23
CA TYR A 10 6.03 7.26 -7.80
C TYR A 10 4.73 7.01 -7.04
N PHE A 11 4.76 6.03 -6.15
CA PHE A 11 3.67 5.74 -5.23
C PHE A 11 3.99 6.37 -3.88
N LEU A 12 3.37 7.51 -3.57
CA LEU A 12 3.51 8.19 -2.28
C LEU A 12 2.33 7.85 -1.36
N MET A 13 2.66 7.25 -0.22
CA MET A 13 1.69 6.78 0.77
C MET A 13 2.17 7.10 2.18
N ASP A 14 1.26 7.17 3.13
CA ASP A 14 1.64 7.14 4.54
C ASP A 14 2.20 5.76 4.93
N TYR A 15 3.27 5.72 5.70
CA TYR A 15 3.95 4.49 6.11
C TYR A 15 3.03 3.55 6.89
N LEU A 16 2.34 4.07 7.90
CA LEU A 16 1.51 3.27 8.81
C LEU A 16 0.27 2.72 8.10
N ARG A 17 -0.33 3.52 7.19
CA ARG A 17 -1.51 3.08 6.43
C ARG A 17 -1.16 2.24 5.21
N GLY A 18 -0.08 2.57 4.50
CA GLY A 18 0.34 1.85 3.30
C GLY A 18 0.83 0.44 3.59
N THR A 19 1.43 0.21 4.76
CA THR A 19 1.93 -1.11 5.18
C THR A 19 0.93 -1.94 5.98
N ARG A 20 -0.15 -1.32 6.50
CA ARG A 20 -1.18 -2.03 7.28
C ARG A 20 -1.92 -3.02 6.40
N SER A 21 -1.93 -4.29 6.81
CA SER A 21 -2.79 -5.29 6.20
C SER A 21 -4.26 -4.92 6.40
N GLY A 22 -5.06 -4.98 5.33
CA GLY A 22 -6.50 -4.80 5.40
C GLY A 22 -7.14 -5.73 6.45
N HIS A 23 -8.25 -5.31 7.06
CA HIS A 23 -9.03 -6.23 7.90
C HIS A 23 -9.96 -7.05 6.99
N PRO A 24 -9.92 -8.39 7.02
CA PRO A 24 -10.87 -9.20 6.27
C PRO A 24 -12.24 -9.11 6.95
N LYS A 25 -13.04 -8.09 6.60
CA LYS A 25 -14.40 -7.93 7.14
C LYS A 25 -15.38 -8.99 6.63
N HIS A 26 -15.03 -9.76 5.60
CA HIS A 26 -15.89 -10.79 4.99
C HIS A 26 -15.48 -12.25 5.28
N TRP A 27 -14.61 -12.52 6.27
CA TRP A 27 -14.05 -13.87 6.47
C TRP A 27 -14.39 -14.54 7.80
N ALA A 28 -15.61 -14.39 8.31
CA ALA A 28 -16.09 -15.15 9.47
C ALA A 28 -16.19 -16.69 9.24
N GLY A 29 -15.69 -17.21 8.10
CA GLY A 29 -15.99 -18.56 7.63
C GLY A 29 -14.83 -19.56 7.49
N ALA A 30 -13.55 -19.17 7.34
CA ALA A 30 -12.55 -20.22 7.11
C ALA A 30 -11.84 -20.73 8.35
N LYS A 31 -12.08 -22.03 8.54
CA LYS A 31 -11.38 -22.93 9.43
C LYS A 31 -9.88 -22.64 9.46
N LYS A 32 -9.44 -22.28 10.66
CA LYS A 32 -8.05 -22.10 11.11
C LYS A 32 -7.26 -23.40 10.89
N ARG A 33 -6.72 -23.65 9.68
CA ARG A 33 -5.75 -24.74 9.48
C ARG A 33 -4.37 -24.25 9.91
N ARG A 34 -3.97 -24.69 11.09
CA ARG A 34 -2.66 -24.50 11.73
C ARG A 34 -1.56 -24.93 10.76
N PHE A 35 -0.68 -24.02 10.35
CA PHE A 35 0.53 -24.36 9.61
C PHE A 35 1.78 -23.97 10.39
N MET A 36 2.68 -24.94 10.39
CA MET A 36 3.92 -25.04 11.13
C MET A 36 4.99 -24.10 10.53
N LYS A 37 5.79 -23.49 11.41
CA LYS A 37 7.00 -22.71 11.09
C LYS A 37 7.84 -23.43 10.03
N LEU A 38 8.18 -22.75 8.93
CA LEU A 38 9.37 -23.10 8.14
C LEU A 38 10.08 -21.85 7.61
N ARG A 39 11.40 -21.88 7.75
CA ARG A 39 12.37 -20.81 7.49
C ARG A 39 12.61 -20.58 5.99
N SER A 40 12.84 -19.31 5.64
CA SER A 40 13.74 -18.77 4.60
C SER A 40 13.83 -19.48 3.25
N HIS A 41 13.20 -18.91 2.22
CA HIS A 41 13.87 -18.44 0.99
C HIS A 41 12.85 -17.76 0.07
N LEU A 42 13.21 -16.59 -0.47
CA LEU A 42 12.46 -15.90 -1.52
C LEU A 42 12.30 -16.85 -2.73
N SER A 43 11.09 -17.36 -2.92
CA SER A 43 10.63 -17.87 -4.20
C SER A 43 9.16 -17.51 -4.32
N LEU A 44 8.90 -16.34 -4.92
CA LEU A 44 7.55 -15.92 -5.31
C LEU A 44 7.13 -16.78 -6.50
N LYS A 45 6.65 -18.01 -6.23
CA LYS A 45 5.87 -18.77 -7.19
C LYS A 45 4.47 -18.18 -7.22
N SER A 46 4.03 -17.85 -8.44
CA SER A 46 2.65 -17.53 -8.82
C SER A 46 1.66 -18.42 -8.06
N GLY A 47 1.04 -17.84 -7.03
CA GLY A 47 0.17 -18.53 -6.10
C GLY A 47 -0.51 -17.48 -5.24
N TYR A 48 -1.84 -17.39 -5.37
CA TYR A 48 -2.72 -16.48 -4.65
C TYR A 48 -2.25 -16.24 -3.20
N ILE A 49 -1.76 -15.02 -2.92
CA ILE A 49 -1.36 -14.61 -1.58
C ILE A 49 -2.64 -14.47 -0.74
N LYS A 50 -2.90 -15.49 0.09
CA LYS A 50 -4.11 -15.63 0.91
C LYS A 50 -3.98 -14.90 2.26
N TYR A 51 -3.60 -13.63 2.21
CA TYR A 51 -3.55 -12.72 3.36
C TYR A 51 -4.10 -11.35 2.94
N PRO A 52 -4.65 -10.55 3.87
CA PRO A 52 -5.05 -9.20 3.53
C PRO A 52 -3.84 -8.40 3.03
N MET A 53 -3.86 -8.11 1.74
CA MET A 53 -2.84 -7.37 1.03
C MET A 53 -2.88 -5.90 1.50
N SER A 54 -1.72 -5.36 1.86
CA SER A 54 -1.54 -3.92 2.06
C SER A 54 -1.30 -3.22 0.73
N SER A 55 -1.36 -1.88 0.71
CA SER A 55 -1.08 -1.13 -0.53
C SER A 55 0.30 -1.37 -1.10
N VAL A 56 1.31 -1.58 -0.24
CA VAL A 56 2.65 -1.95 -0.70
C VAL A 56 2.66 -3.32 -1.39
N SER A 57 1.93 -4.29 -0.84
CA SER A 57 1.91 -5.65 -1.41
C SER A 57 1.24 -5.70 -2.79
N GLN A 58 0.27 -4.83 -3.05
CA GLN A 58 -0.39 -4.72 -4.36
C GLN A 58 0.52 -4.15 -5.45
N ILE A 59 1.43 -3.23 -5.09
CA ILE A 59 2.37 -2.62 -6.04
C ILE A 59 3.70 -3.37 -6.17
N LEU A 60 3.96 -4.34 -5.29
CA LEU A 60 5.19 -5.13 -5.30
C LEU A 60 5.52 -5.76 -6.66
N PRO A 61 4.56 -6.29 -7.44
CA PRO A 61 4.84 -6.79 -8.78
C PRO A 61 5.41 -5.73 -9.72
N LEU A 62 4.94 -4.47 -9.63
CA LEU A 62 5.45 -3.37 -10.44
C LEU A 62 6.86 -2.95 -10.00
N LEU A 63 7.08 -2.83 -8.69
CA LEU A 63 8.40 -2.53 -8.13
C LEU A 63 9.45 -3.58 -8.52
N THR A 64 9.04 -4.86 -8.57
CA THR A 64 9.94 -5.96 -8.92
C THR A 64 10.20 -6.03 -10.42
N ALA A 65 9.18 -5.81 -11.25
CA ALA A 65 9.30 -5.89 -12.70
C ALA A 65 10.02 -4.67 -13.31
N TYR A 66 9.87 -3.49 -12.71
CA TYR A 66 10.42 -2.23 -13.25
C TYR A 66 11.11 -1.38 -12.17
N PRO A 67 12.20 -1.88 -11.56
CA PRO A 67 12.85 -1.24 -10.42
C PRO A 67 13.48 0.13 -10.75
N SER A 68 13.84 0.37 -12.02
CA SER A 68 14.38 1.65 -12.49
C SER A 68 13.32 2.75 -12.62
N ASN A 69 12.07 2.37 -12.86
CA ASN A 69 10.98 3.28 -13.22
C ASN A 69 9.98 3.46 -12.09
N THR A 70 9.87 2.49 -11.18
CA THR A 70 8.82 2.47 -10.17
C THR A 70 9.43 2.61 -8.78
N LYS A 71 8.91 3.55 -8.00
CA LYS A 71 9.35 3.78 -6.62
C LYS A 71 8.16 3.88 -5.68
N ALA A 72 8.29 3.28 -4.51
CA ALA A 72 7.37 3.50 -3.39
C ALA A 72 8.05 4.44 -2.39
N VAL A 73 7.39 5.55 -2.10
CA VAL A 73 7.85 6.58 -1.16
C VAL A 73 6.86 6.62 0.00
N PHE A 74 7.39 6.61 1.21
CA PHE A 74 6.56 6.61 2.41
C PHE A 74 6.74 7.92 3.17
N TYR A 75 5.64 8.61 3.40
CA TYR A 75 5.60 9.68 4.37
C TYR A 75 5.54 9.07 5.76
N HIS A 76 6.39 9.56 6.67
CA HIS A 76 6.37 9.19 8.07
C HIS A 76 5.94 10.41 8.87
N THR A 77 4.82 10.29 9.57
CA THR A 77 4.29 11.37 10.41
C THR A 77 5.27 11.63 11.57
N PRO A 78 5.87 12.83 11.69
CA PRO A 78 6.94 13.11 12.66
C PRO A 78 6.54 12.84 14.12
N ASP A 79 5.27 13.13 14.44
CA ASP A 79 4.68 13.00 15.79
C ASP A 79 4.50 11.53 16.25
N LEU A 80 4.78 10.56 15.37
CA LEU A 80 4.67 9.12 15.62
C LEU A 80 5.99 8.37 15.38
N SER A 81 7.13 8.99 15.69
CA SER A 81 8.45 8.36 15.56
C SER A 81 8.98 7.78 16.88
N GLY A 82 9.56 6.57 16.85
CA GLY A 82 10.35 6.00 17.95
C GLY A 82 9.56 5.31 19.07
N ILE A 83 9.93 5.59 20.33
CA ILE A 83 9.36 4.94 21.54
C ILE A 83 7.86 5.25 21.71
N ALA A 84 7.41 6.42 21.23
CA ALA A 84 6.02 6.85 21.26
C ALA A 84 5.09 5.92 20.45
N GLU A 85 5.53 5.40 19.31
CA GLU A 85 4.75 4.46 18.48
C GLU A 85 4.41 3.17 19.25
N LYS A 86 5.34 2.67 20.08
CA LYS A 86 5.14 1.46 20.90
C LYS A 86 4.30 1.68 22.15
N LEU A 87 4.22 2.93 22.63
CA LEU A 87 3.57 3.29 23.89
C LEU A 87 2.17 3.85 23.73
N ILE A 88 1.77 4.28 22.53
CA ILE A 88 0.42 4.78 22.27
C ILE A 88 -0.48 3.60 21.87
N PRO A 89 -1.35 3.10 22.78
CA PRO A 89 -2.32 2.08 22.43
C PRO A 89 -3.38 2.62 21.46
N HIS A 90 -3.91 1.72 20.62
CA HIS A 90 -5.12 1.97 19.84
C HIS A 90 -6.26 2.39 20.80
N PRO A 91 -7.01 3.49 20.57
CA PRO A 91 -7.22 4.22 19.30
C PRO A 91 -6.50 5.58 19.19
N LEU A 92 -5.65 5.95 20.15
CA LEU A 92 -5.02 7.27 20.17
C LEU A 92 -4.04 7.47 19.00
N ASN A 93 -3.54 6.39 18.42
CA ASN A 93 -2.74 6.43 17.19
C ASN A 93 -3.52 6.96 15.97
N GLU A 94 -4.84 6.82 15.93
CA GLU A 94 -5.69 7.31 14.83
C GLU A 94 -6.02 8.80 15.01
N SER A 95 -6.05 9.27 16.26
CA SER A 95 -6.24 10.67 16.63
C SER A 95 -4.95 11.50 16.51
N ALA A 96 -3.78 10.85 16.53
CA ALA A 96 -2.46 11.47 16.39
C ALA A 96 -2.13 11.94 14.95
N GLY A 97 -3.14 12.17 14.10
CA GLY A 97 -2.95 12.81 12.81
C GLY A 97 -2.33 11.91 11.73
N VAL A 98 -2.59 10.60 11.74
CA VAL A 98 -2.13 9.69 10.68
C VAL A 98 -2.60 10.22 9.33
N GLN A 99 -1.66 10.63 8.48
CA GLN A 99 -1.99 11.18 7.19
C GLN A 99 -2.56 10.06 6.30
N HIS A 100 -3.73 10.27 5.69
CA HIS A 100 -4.36 9.28 4.82
C HIS A 100 -3.99 9.47 3.34
N MET A 101 -2.83 10.07 3.04
CA MET A 101 -2.46 10.44 1.68
C MET A 101 -2.22 9.24 0.78
N LYS A 102 -2.66 9.36 -0.47
CA LYS A 102 -2.44 8.39 -1.55
C LYS A 102 -2.27 9.18 -2.82
N VAL A 103 -1.01 9.33 -3.19
CA VAL A 103 -0.61 10.17 -4.29
C VAL A 103 0.22 9.32 -5.22
N TYR A 104 -0.14 9.33 -6.49
CA TYR A 104 0.53 8.57 -7.53
C TYR A 104 1.00 9.56 -8.59
N ALA A 105 2.31 9.71 -8.75
CA ALA A 105 2.89 10.60 -9.75
C ALA A 105 3.41 9.79 -10.94
N PHE A 106 3.16 10.28 -12.14
CA PHE A 106 3.52 9.67 -13.42
C PHE A 106 4.09 10.77 -14.32
N ASP A 107 5.41 10.90 -14.40
CA ASP A 107 6.08 12.03 -15.07
C ASP A 107 5.45 13.39 -14.65
N ASP A 108 4.72 14.06 -15.54
CA ASP A 108 4.07 15.37 -15.34
C ASP A 108 2.61 15.28 -14.83
N ASP A 109 2.13 14.07 -14.52
CA ASP A 109 0.77 13.81 -14.06
C ASP A 109 0.75 13.41 -12.58
N LEU A 110 -0.20 13.95 -11.82
CA LEU A 110 -0.40 13.66 -10.40
C LEU A 110 -1.82 13.18 -10.13
N LEU A 111 -1.95 11.96 -9.63
CA LEU A 111 -3.22 11.37 -9.23
C LEU A 111 -3.32 11.33 -7.70
N VAL A 112 -4.24 12.09 -7.14
CA VAL A 112 -4.56 12.08 -5.71
C VAL A 112 -5.85 11.29 -5.51
N SER A 113 -5.82 10.25 -4.67
CA SER A 113 -6.96 9.34 -4.49
C SER A 113 -7.36 9.15 -3.04
N GLY A 114 -8.67 9.00 -2.81
CA GLY A 114 -9.21 8.51 -1.53
C GLY A 114 -9.03 7.01 -1.32
N ALA A 115 -8.80 6.25 -2.40
CA ALA A 115 -8.73 4.79 -2.39
C ALA A 115 -7.33 4.25 -2.08
N ASN A 116 -7.22 3.40 -1.04
CA ASN A 116 -6.04 2.57 -0.83
C ASN A 116 -5.89 1.60 -2.01
N LEU A 117 -4.65 1.23 -2.33
CA LEU A 117 -4.41 0.12 -3.25
C LEU A 117 -4.67 -1.19 -2.50
N GLU A 118 -5.93 -1.56 -2.35
CA GLU A 118 -6.38 -2.80 -1.71
C GLU A 118 -7.54 -3.38 -2.51
N ASP A 119 -7.70 -4.70 -2.50
CA ASP A 119 -8.61 -5.43 -3.39
C ASP A 119 -10.04 -4.87 -3.41
N ASN A 120 -10.55 -4.48 -2.23
CA ASN A 120 -11.89 -3.95 -2.09
C ASN A 120 -12.12 -2.63 -2.83
N TYR A 121 -11.11 -1.78 -3.05
CA TYR A 121 -11.26 -0.59 -3.90
C TYR A 121 -11.16 -0.89 -5.41
N PHE A 122 -10.74 -2.10 -5.77
CA PHE A 122 -10.74 -2.57 -7.16
C PHE A 122 -11.99 -3.36 -7.52
N THR A 123 -12.74 -3.89 -6.54
CA THR A 123 -13.93 -4.71 -6.77
C THR A 123 -15.23 -4.01 -6.38
N ASP A 124 -15.38 -3.68 -5.10
CA ASP A 124 -16.71 -3.47 -4.49
C ASP A 124 -16.85 -2.11 -3.80
N ARG A 125 -15.80 -1.29 -3.81
CA ARG A 125 -15.76 0.02 -3.15
C ARG A 125 -15.30 1.10 -4.12
N LEU A 126 -16.17 2.09 -4.32
CA LEU A 126 -15.87 3.28 -5.08
C LEU A 126 -15.30 4.37 -4.16
N ASP A 127 -14.27 5.07 -4.63
CA ASP A 127 -13.75 6.29 -4.02
C ASP A 127 -13.52 7.36 -5.10
N ARG A 128 -13.23 8.58 -4.66
CA ARG A 128 -12.96 9.72 -5.54
C ARG A 128 -11.47 9.86 -5.79
N TYR A 129 -11.14 10.44 -6.94
CA TYR A 129 -9.79 10.84 -7.27
C TYR A 129 -9.79 12.21 -7.96
N VAL A 130 -8.65 12.89 -7.91
CA VAL A 130 -8.36 14.09 -8.68
C VAL A 130 -7.10 13.82 -9.47
N LEU A 131 -7.16 14.04 -10.78
CA LEU A 131 -6.03 13.93 -11.68
C LEU A 131 -5.62 15.34 -12.12
N PHE A 132 -4.38 15.70 -11.83
CA PHE A 132 -3.70 16.86 -12.39
C PHE A 132 -2.84 16.36 -13.54
N GLN A 133 -2.93 17.01 -14.70
CA GLN A 133 -2.20 16.59 -15.90
C GLN A 133 -1.31 17.71 -16.43
N ASN A 134 -0.17 17.32 -16.99
CA ASN A 134 0.81 18.24 -17.60
C ASN A 134 1.21 19.39 -16.67
N HIS A 135 1.50 19.08 -15.41
CA HIS A 135 1.89 20.06 -14.41
C HIS A 135 3.35 19.84 -13.98
N PRO A 136 4.21 20.88 -14.01
CA PRO A 136 5.58 20.79 -13.54
C PRO A 136 5.69 20.61 -12.03
#